data_AF-A0A842UTJ5-F1
#
_entry.id   AF-A0A842UTJ5-F1
#
_cell.length_a   1.000
_cell.length_b   1.000
_cell.length_c   1.000
_cell.angle_alpha   90.00
_cell.angle_beta   90.00
_cell.angle_gamma   90.00
#
_symmetry.space_group_name_H-M   'P 1'
#
loop_
_entity.id
_entity.type
_entity.pdbx_description
1 polymer ?
#
loop_
_entity_poly.entity_id
_entity_poly.type
_entity_poly.pdbx_seq_one_letter_code
_entity_poly.pdbx_strand_id
1 'polypeptide(L)'
;MEFIVKNAMAQDTAQQEADFGQANIKVIGIGGAGNNMVSWLYKKGIRGAEIVAVNTDKQHIDISSADRKFLIGRDLTRGLGCGGYPQRGAEAAQESMLQIKESLRNTDMVFVCAGQGGGTGTGAAPVIASVAKEMGAIVIGTVTMPFNIERARIDKAEFGLQQLREVCDTVIVIDNNRLVCIAGNLPVQQAFAVANELISTMIKGIVETIAVPSLVNLDYADVKAIMTNGGVAAIGVGSSDTNNRVEEAVKGALSNPLLDISYKGATGALIQICGGPDLTLDEINRAGEMVTESMDDDANVIWGARVADEMKGKLLVMTIVTGVQSPWILGKTDPTQSSPQAKHFNEELGIETL
;
A
#
# COMPACT_ATOMS: atom_id res chain seq x y z
N MET A 1 -39.55 15.75 6.86
CA MET A 1 -38.12 15.38 6.81
C MET A 1 -37.68 14.95 5.40
N GLU A 2 -38.54 14.26 4.63
CA GLU A 2 -38.28 13.89 3.22
C GLU A 2 -38.05 15.08 2.26
N PHE A 3 -38.59 16.27 2.56
CA PHE A 3 -38.44 17.46 1.71
C PHE A 3 -37.05 18.11 1.79
N ILE A 4 -36.33 17.91 2.90
CA ILE A 4 -34.97 18.46 3.09
C ILE A 4 -33.94 17.60 2.34
N VAL A 5 -34.14 16.28 2.33
CA VAL A 5 -33.25 15.32 1.65
C VAL A 5 -33.32 15.49 0.12
N LYS A 6 -34.52 15.76 -0.42
CA LYS A 6 -34.71 15.88 -1.87
C LYS A 6 -34.05 17.12 -2.49
N ASN A 7 -33.85 18.19 -1.71
CA ASN A 7 -33.20 19.41 -2.18
C ASN A 7 -31.68 19.39 -2.03
N ALA A 8 -31.10 18.46 -1.26
CA ALA A 8 -29.65 18.32 -1.13
C ALA A 8 -29.00 17.55 -2.30
N MET A 9 -29.80 16.84 -3.11
CA MET A 9 -29.30 15.91 -4.15
C MET A 9 -29.43 16.45 -5.59
N ALA A 10 -29.83 17.70 -5.78
CA ALA A 10 -30.16 18.25 -7.10
C ALA A 10 -29.42 19.56 -7.40
N GLN A 11 -28.11 19.48 -7.55
CA GLN A 11 -27.17 20.41 -8.21
C GLN A 11 -25.83 19.64 -8.23
N ASP A 12 -25.07 19.46 -9.31
CA ASP A 12 -24.87 20.37 -10.43
C ASP A 12 -24.33 19.67 -11.69
N THR A 13 -24.35 20.42 -12.78
CA THR A 13 -24.28 19.99 -14.17
C THR A 13 -22.83 19.93 -14.69
N ALA A 14 -22.57 19.00 -15.62
CA ALA A 14 -21.27 18.79 -16.26
C ALA A 14 -20.73 20.01 -17.03
N GLN A 15 -19.52 20.43 -16.69
CA GLN A 15 -18.64 21.26 -17.52
C GLN A 15 -17.25 20.63 -17.56
N GLN A 16 -16.66 20.53 -18.75
CA GLN A 16 -15.27 20.11 -18.96
C GLN A 16 -14.33 21.24 -18.50
N GLU A 17 -14.00 21.26 -17.21
CA GLU A 17 -12.87 21.99 -16.67
C GLU A 17 -11.65 21.06 -16.61
N ALA A 18 -10.44 21.60 -16.81
CA ALA A 18 -9.23 20.89 -16.41
C ALA A 18 -9.41 20.48 -14.94
N ASP A 19 -9.12 19.22 -14.62
CA ASP A 19 -9.51 18.56 -13.37
C ASP A 19 -8.79 19.18 -12.13
N PHE A 20 -9.22 20.37 -11.74
CA PHE A 20 -8.79 21.05 -10.52
C PHE A 20 -9.54 20.39 -9.36
N GLY A 21 -8.86 19.56 -8.59
CA GLY A 21 -9.39 18.96 -7.37
C GLY A 21 -9.19 17.45 -7.24
N GLN A 22 -8.85 16.74 -8.32
CA GLN A 22 -8.54 15.31 -8.25
C GLN A 22 -7.03 15.08 -8.12
N ALA A 23 -6.61 14.38 -7.07
CA ALA A 23 -5.20 14.03 -6.86
C ALA A 23 -4.71 13.13 -8.00
N ASN A 24 -3.57 13.47 -8.59
CA ASN A 24 -2.93 12.63 -9.61
C ASN A 24 -2.15 11.51 -8.92
N ILE A 25 -2.70 10.30 -8.97
CA ILE A 25 -2.14 9.12 -8.31
C ILE A 25 -1.54 8.17 -9.36
N LYS A 26 -0.35 7.64 -9.07
CA LYS A 26 0.31 6.62 -9.90
C LYS A 26 0.68 5.38 -9.10
N VAL A 27 0.52 4.21 -9.70
CA VAL A 27 0.95 2.93 -9.12
C VAL A 27 2.02 2.32 -10.01
N ILE A 28 3.25 2.26 -9.49
CA ILE A 28 4.44 1.83 -10.22
C ILE A 28 4.89 0.45 -9.74
N GLY A 29 4.71 -0.56 -10.58
CA GLY A 29 5.21 -1.91 -10.36
C GLY A 29 6.62 -2.04 -10.89
N ILE A 30 7.57 -2.43 -10.04
CA ILE A 30 9.00 -2.46 -10.37
C ILE A 30 9.53 -3.89 -10.27
N GLY A 31 10.15 -4.35 -11.35
CA GLY A 31 10.66 -5.70 -11.47
C GLY A 31 9.55 -6.75 -11.52
N GLY A 32 9.91 -8.02 -11.37
CA GLY A 32 8.98 -9.09 -11.70
C GLY A 32 7.75 -9.19 -10.79
N ALA A 33 7.95 -9.23 -9.47
CA ALA A 33 6.83 -9.27 -8.53
C ALA A 33 5.99 -7.97 -8.59
N GLY A 34 6.64 -6.81 -8.69
CA GLY A 34 5.95 -5.52 -8.84
C GLY A 34 5.08 -5.48 -10.09
N ASN A 35 5.60 -5.92 -11.23
CA ASN A 35 4.84 -6.06 -12.47
C ASN A 35 3.64 -6.98 -12.32
N ASN A 36 3.77 -8.10 -11.60
CA ASN A 36 2.65 -9.01 -11.35
C ASN A 36 1.55 -8.35 -10.50
N MET A 37 1.94 -7.65 -9.43
CA MET A 37 1.00 -6.91 -8.57
C MET A 37 0.20 -5.87 -9.38
N VAL A 38 0.90 -5.02 -10.14
CA VAL A 38 0.22 -3.97 -10.90
C VAL A 38 -0.57 -4.51 -12.09
N SER A 39 -0.13 -5.62 -12.70
CA SER A 39 -0.92 -6.31 -13.72
C SER A 39 -2.22 -6.88 -13.17
N TRP A 40 -2.20 -7.38 -11.93
CA TRP A 40 -3.40 -7.84 -11.24
C TRP A 40 -4.34 -6.67 -10.96
N LEU A 41 -3.79 -5.57 -10.44
CA LEU A 41 -4.54 -4.35 -10.16
C LEU A 41 -5.19 -3.76 -11.42
N TYR A 42 -4.45 -3.74 -12.54
CA TYR A 42 -4.96 -3.27 -13.83
C TYR A 42 -6.16 -4.10 -14.30
N LYS A 43 -6.05 -5.42 -14.24
CA LYS A 43 -7.12 -6.34 -14.64
C LYS A 43 -8.37 -6.22 -13.76
N LYS A 44 -8.20 -5.81 -12.50
CA LYS A 44 -9.30 -5.53 -11.57
C LYS A 44 -10.05 -4.22 -11.82
N GLY A 45 -9.52 -3.35 -12.68
CA GLY A 45 -10.09 -2.02 -12.93
C GLY A 45 -10.00 -1.13 -11.70
N ILE A 46 -8.81 -0.58 -11.44
CA ILE A 46 -8.66 0.54 -10.51
C ILE A 46 -9.17 1.82 -11.17
N ARG A 47 -9.80 2.70 -10.39
CA ARG A 47 -10.22 4.04 -10.83
C ARG A 47 -9.39 5.09 -10.12
N GLY A 48 -9.00 6.14 -10.84
CA GLY A 48 -8.31 7.29 -10.25
C GLY A 48 -6.81 7.11 -10.03
N ALA A 49 -6.19 6.09 -10.62
CA ALA A 49 -4.73 6.00 -10.70
C ALA A 49 -4.27 5.48 -12.04
N GLU A 50 -3.14 6.01 -12.52
CA GLU A 50 -2.41 5.50 -13.67
C GLU A 50 -1.48 4.35 -13.25
N ILE A 51 -1.57 3.20 -13.93
CA ILE A 51 -0.73 2.05 -13.66
C ILE A 51 0.48 2.04 -14.57
N VAL A 52 1.66 1.94 -13.96
CA VAL A 52 2.95 1.93 -14.64
C VAL A 52 3.72 0.65 -14.29
N ALA A 53 4.17 -0.09 -15.30
CA ALA A 53 5.06 -1.24 -15.13
C ALA A 53 6.49 -0.87 -15.54
N VAL A 54 7.47 -1.18 -14.70
CA VAL A 54 8.90 -0.87 -14.90
C VAL A 54 9.72 -2.12 -14.71
N ASN A 55 10.53 -2.48 -15.70
CA ASN A 55 11.39 -3.65 -15.60
C ASN A 55 12.68 -3.49 -16.43
N THR A 56 13.69 -4.30 -16.12
CA THR A 56 14.88 -4.49 -16.95
C THR A 56 14.77 -5.75 -17.82
N ASP A 57 13.79 -6.60 -17.54
CA ASP A 57 13.47 -7.78 -18.34
C ASP A 57 12.37 -7.44 -19.37
N LYS A 58 12.72 -7.52 -20.66
CA LYS A 58 11.80 -7.24 -21.75
C LYS A 58 10.73 -8.32 -21.91
N GLN A 59 11.06 -9.59 -21.70
CA GLN A 59 10.08 -10.65 -21.85
C GLN A 59 8.96 -10.49 -20.81
N HIS A 60 9.33 -10.14 -19.58
CA HIS A 60 8.35 -9.94 -18.53
C HIS A 60 7.52 -8.66 -18.75
N ILE A 61 8.12 -7.58 -19.24
CA ILE A 61 7.37 -6.35 -19.50
C ILE A 61 6.33 -6.51 -20.62
N ASP A 62 6.66 -7.29 -21.66
CA ASP A 62 5.79 -7.49 -22.82
C ASP A 62 4.48 -8.19 -22.40
N ILE A 63 4.54 -9.16 -21.48
CA ILE A 63 3.37 -9.90 -20.96
C ILE A 63 2.61 -9.19 -19.83
N SER A 64 3.18 -8.13 -19.24
CA SER A 64 2.55 -7.38 -18.13
C SER A 64 1.34 -6.56 -18.62
N SER A 65 0.40 -6.23 -17.74
CA SER A 65 -0.75 -5.36 -18.04
C SER A 65 -0.62 -4.05 -17.26
N ALA A 66 -0.60 -2.91 -17.93
CA ALA A 66 -0.46 -1.58 -17.33
C ALA A 66 -0.81 -0.52 -18.38
N ASP A 67 -1.17 0.70 -17.96
CA ASP A 67 -1.40 1.84 -18.86
C ASP A 67 -0.09 2.24 -19.57
N ARG A 68 1.02 2.22 -18.82
CA ARG A 68 2.36 2.49 -19.35
C ARG A 68 3.36 1.43 -18.96
N LYS A 69 4.31 1.15 -19.87
CA LYS A 69 5.37 0.16 -19.69
C LYS A 69 6.73 0.78 -19.98
N PHE A 70 7.65 0.67 -19.05
CA PHE A 70 9.00 1.22 -19.16
C PHE A 70 10.08 0.14 -19.01
N LEU A 71 10.79 -0.11 -20.09
CA LEU A 71 12.02 -0.89 -20.07
C LEU A 71 13.19 0.03 -19.70
N ILE A 72 13.72 -0.15 -18.49
CA ILE A 72 14.88 0.58 -17.96
C ILE A 72 16.18 -0.20 -18.17
N GLY A 73 17.32 0.49 -18.14
CA GLY A 73 18.65 -0.14 -18.31
C GLY A 73 18.81 -0.84 -19.65
N ARG A 74 18.41 -0.19 -20.74
CA ARG A 74 18.43 -0.79 -22.08
C ARG A 74 19.85 -1.09 -22.52
N ASP A 75 20.77 -0.17 -22.26
CA ASP A 75 22.16 -0.34 -22.64
C ASP A 75 22.88 -1.27 -21.66
N LEU A 76 22.57 -1.17 -20.37
CA LEU A 76 23.18 -2.00 -19.32
C LEU A 76 22.78 -3.48 -19.39
N THR A 77 21.51 -3.78 -19.65
CA THR A 77 20.96 -5.15 -19.55
C THR A 77 20.57 -5.74 -20.90
N ARG A 78 20.42 -4.93 -21.95
CA ARG A 78 19.91 -5.34 -23.26
C ARG A 78 18.55 -6.04 -23.19
N GLY A 79 17.75 -5.72 -22.16
CA GLY A 79 16.44 -6.31 -21.90
C GLY A 79 16.47 -7.72 -21.30
N LEU A 80 17.62 -8.18 -20.79
CA LEU A 80 17.79 -9.52 -20.23
C LEU A 80 17.67 -9.57 -18.69
N GLY A 81 17.34 -8.44 -18.06
CA GLY A 81 17.23 -8.35 -16.61
C GLY A 81 18.55 -8.18 -15.86
N CYS A 82 18.46 -8.05 -14.53
CA CYS A 82 19.59 -7.76 -13.65
C CYS A 82 20.24 -9.00 -13.01
N GLY A 83 19.77 -10.21 -13.30
CA GLY A 83 20.34 -11.46 -12.76
C GLY A 83 20.31 -11.59 -11.23
N GLY A 84 19.44 -10.85 -10.53
CA GLY A 84 19.37 -10.89 -9.07
C GLY A 84 20.39 -9.99 -8.34
N TYR A 85 21.05 -9.06 -9.05
CA TYR A 85 21.97 -8.08 -8.48
C TYR A 85 21.28 -6.72 -8.30
N PRO A 86 21.04 -6.25 -7.06
CA PRO A 86 20.38 -4.97 -6.80
C PRO A 86 21.13 -3.76 -7.37
N GLN A 87 22.45 -3.74 -7.29
CA GLN A 87 23.27 -2.64 -7.82
C GLN A 87 23.00 -2.37 -9.30
N ARG A 88 22.93 -3.42 -10.12
CA ARG A 88 22.57 -3.31 -11.55
C ARG A 88 21.14 -2.81 -11.75
N GLY A 89 20.22 -3.10 -10.83
CA GLY A 89 18.86 -2.56 -10.85
C GLY A 89 18.85 -1.05 -10.59
N ALA A 90 19.65 -0.60 -9.62
CA ALA A 90 19.80 0.83 -9.33
C ALA A 90 20.46 1.59 -10.49
N GLU A 91 21.55 1.06 -11.05
CA GLU A 91 22.21 1.61 -12.24
C GLU A 91 21.27 1.69 -13.44
N ALA A 92 20.45 0.67 -13.68
CA ALA A 92 19.45 0.67 -14.75
C ALA A 92 18.39 1.78 -14.57
N ALA A 93 17.96 2.03 -13.33
CA ALA A 93 17.06 3.12 -13.02
C ALA A 93 17.73 4.48 -13.22
N GLN A 94 19.00 4.63 -12.80
CA GLN A 94 19.79 5.83 -13.01
C GLN A 94 20.03 6.14 -14.50
N GLU A 95 20.32 5.14 -15.32
CA GLU A 95 20.43 5.27 -16.78
C GLU A 95 19.14 5.87 -17.37
N SER A 96 17.98 5.48 -16.83
CA SER A 96 16.66 5.89 -17.33
C SER A 96 16.03 7.07 -16.56
N MET A 97 16.84 7.82 -15.81
CA MET A 97 16.39 8.88 -14.89
C MET A 97 15.48 9.93 -15.56
N LEU A 98 15.83 10.36 -16.78
CA LEU A 98 15.03 11.36 -17.50
C LEU A 98 13.62 10.86 -17.82
N GLN A 99 13.50 9.59 -18.22
CA GLN A 99 12.20 8.99 -18.55
C GLN A 99 11.36 8.80 -17.28
N ILE A 100 11.99 8.40 -16.18
CA ILE A 100 11.34 8.26 -14.87
C ILE A 100 10.81 9.61 -14.40
N LYS A 101 11.62 10.67 -14.46
CA LYS A 101 11.20 12.03 -14.11
C LYS A 101 10.01 12.50 -14.94
N GLU A 102 10.05 12.31 -16.25
CA GLU A 102 8.93 12.70 -17.11
C GLU A 102 7.65 11.90 -16.79
N SER A 103 7.79 10.61 -16.49
CA SER A 103 6.66 9.77 -16.08
C SER A 103 6.06 10.18 -14.73
N LEU A 104 6.83 10.78 -13.84
CA LEU A 104 6.43 11.18 -12.49
C LEU A 104 5.96 12.65 -12.42
N ARG A 105 5.99 13.37 -13.52
CA ARG A 105 5.60 14.78 -13.57
C ARG A 105 4.15 15.01 -13.14
N ASN A 106 3.94 16.05 -12.33
CA ASN A 106 2.64 16.46 -11.78
C ASN A 106 1.93 15.35 -10.99
N THR A 107 2.68 14.45 -10.34
CA THR A 107 2.10 13.36 -9.53
C THR A 107 2.03 13.79 -8.07
N ASP A 108 0.84 13.70 -7.47
CA ASP A 108 0.63 14.04 -6.06
C ASP A 108 0.95 12.86 -5.14
N MET A 109 0.75 11.65 -5.64
CA MET A 109 0.91 10.41 -4.86
C MET A 109 1.41 9.26 -5.72
N VAL A 110 2.40 8.53 -5.21
CA VAL A 110 3.01 7.39 -5.90
C VAL A 110 3.03 6.17 -4.98
N PHE A 111 2.43 5.08 -5.45
CA PHE A 111 2.67 3.75 -4.91
C PHE A 111 3.83 3.09 -5.63
N VAL A 112 4.84 2.66 -4.89
CA VAL A 112 6.01 1.95 -5.40
C VAL A 112 5.90 0.48 -4.98
N CYS A 113 5.52 -0.38 -5.92
CA CYS A 113 5.29 -1.81 -5.69
C CYS A 113 6.48 -2.64 -6.15
N ALA A 114 7.10 -3.41 -5.25
CA ALA A 114 8.25 -4.25 -5.60
C ALA A 114 8.33 -5.54 -4.77
N GLY A 115 8.92 -6.58 -5.35
CA GLY A 115 9.36 -7.75 -4.58
C GLY A 115 10.82 -7.61 -4.20
N GLN A 116 11.09 -7.62 -2.90
CA GLN A 116 12.43 -7.51 -2.35
C GLN A 116 13.20 -8.83 -2.50
N GLY A 117 14.52 -8.74 -2.59
CA GLY A 117 15.44 -9.88 -2.72
C GLY A 117 15.84 -10.22 -4.16
N GLY A 118 15.15 -9.66 -5.16
CA GLY A 118 15.54 -9.69 -6.56
C GLY A 118 16.61 -8.64 -6.93
N GLY A 119 16.89 -8.48 -8.22
CA GLY A 119 17.80 -7.44 -8.72
C GLY A 119 17.07 -6.14 -9.04
N THR A 120 16.13 -6.21 -9.98
CA THR A 120 15.41 -5.02 -10.48
C THR A 120 14.56 -4.36 -9.42
N GLY A 121 13.66 -5.09 -8.77
CA GLY A 121 12.77 -4.53 -7.74
C GLY A 121 13.55 -3.90 -6.59
N THR A 122 14.40 -4.69 -5.93
CA THR A 122 15.25 -4.26 -4.81
C THR A 122 16.11 -3.04 -5.12
N GLY A 123 16.70 -2.95 -6.32
CA GLY A 123 17.62 -1.87 -6.67
C GLY A 123 16.97 -0.63 -7.27
N ALA A 124 15.96 -0.80 -8.13
CA ALA A 124 15.31 0.31 -8.83
C ALA A 124 14.23 0.98 -7.99
N ALA A 125 13.58 0.26 -7.05
CA ALA A 125 12.50 0.81 -6.25
C ALA A 125 12.92 2.01 -5.39
N PRO A 126 14.03 1.97 -4.63
CA PRO A 126 14.48 3.12 -3.86
C PRO A 126 14.83 4.33 -4.74
N VAL A 127 15.43 4.09 -5.92
CA VAL A 127 15.78 5.16 -6.88
C VAL A 127 14.52 5.85 -7.40
N ILE A 128 13.54 5.07 -7.86
CA ILE A 128 12.27 5.62 -8.39
C ILE A 128 11.47 6.32 -7.28
N ALA A 129 11.43 5.75 -6.08
CA ALA A 129 10.85 6.38 -4.90
C ALA A 129 11.49 7.74 -4.61
N SER A 130 12.83 7.84 -4.70
CA SER A 130 13.57 9.09 -4.43
C SER A 130 13.22 10.17 -5.42
N VAL A 131 13.12 9.80 -6.69
CA VAL A 131 12.72 10.73 -7.74
C VAL A 131 11.30 11.24 -7.50
N ALA A 132 10.36 10.35 -7.17
CA ALA A 132 8.99 10.74 -6.85
C ALA A 132 8.96 11.71 -5.66
N LYS A 133 9.78 11.43 -4.63
CA LYS A 133 9.89 12.27 -3.43
C LYS A 133 10.47 13.65 -3.73
N GLU A 134 11.54 13.73 -4.51
CA GLU A 134 12.15 14.99 -4.97
C GLU A 134 11.17 15.83 -5.80
N MET A 135 10.24 15.19 -6.48
CA MET A 135 9.20 15.85 -7.28
C MET A 135 7.97 16.30 -6.45
N GLY A 136 7.99 16.09 -5.14
CA GLY A 136 6.96 16.56 -4.22
C GLY A 136 5.80 15.59 -3.99
N ALA A 137 5.84 14.39 -4.56
CA ALA A 137 4.82 13.36 -4.35
C ALA A 137 4.92 12.75 -2.94
N ILE A 138 3.79 12.32 -2.40
CA ILE A 138 3.76 11.36 -1.28
C ILE A 138 4.16 10.00 -1.84
N VAL A 139 5.12 9.33 -1.21
CA VAL A 139 5.62 8.05 -1.69
C VAL A 139 5.29 6.94 -0.71
N ILE A 140 4.53 5.96 -1.17
CA ILE A 140 4.16 4.76 -0.42
C ILE A 140 4.84 3.55 -1.03
N GLY A 141 5.76 2.94 -0.29
CA GLY A 141 6.34 1.66 -0.66
C GLY A 141 5.37 0.52 -0.32
N THR A 142 5.09 -0.37 -1.26
CA THR A 142 4.38 -1.63 -0.99
C THR A 142 5.26 -2.77 -1.45
N VAL A 143 5.84 -3.50 -0.51
CA VAL A 143 6.86 -4.50 -0.82
C VAL A 143 6.60 -5.86 -0.22
N THR A 144 6.96 -6.91 -0.96
CA THR A 144 6.93 -8.28 -0.46
C THR A 144 8.32 -8.75 -0.08
N MET A 145 8.48 -9.35 1.10
CA MET A 145 9.70 -10.03 1.55
C MET A 145 9.74 -11.47 1.02
N PRO A 146 10.92 -12.01 0.67
CA PRO A 146 11.05 -13.35 0.12
C PRO A 146 10.72 -14.44 1.16
N PHE A 147 10.44 -15.67 0.69
CA PHE A 147 10.29 -16.81 1.59
C PHE A 147 11.63 -17.18 2.26
N ASN A 148 11.58 -17.77 3.45
CA ASN A 148 12.77 -18.22 4.18
C ASN A 148 13.61 -19.25 3.39
N ILE A 149 12.98 -20.01 2.50
CA ILE A 149 13.67 -20.97 1.62
C ILE A 149 14.57 -20.29 0.58
N GLU A 150 14.34 -19.01 0.27
CA GLU A 150 15.11 -18.25 -0.73
C GLU A 150 16.46 -17.72 -0.19
N ARG A 151 16.76 -17.95 1.10
CA ARG A 151 18.04 -17.73 1.79
C ARG A 151 18.78 -16.46 1.38
N ALA A 152 19.69 -16.55 0.40
CA ALA A 152 20.52 -15.44 -0.08
C ALA A 152 19.73 -14.21 -0.60
N ARG A 153 18.42 -14.34 -0.81
CA ARG A 153 17.54 -13.20 -1.12
C ARG A 153 17.14 -12.38 0.10
N ILE A 154 17.19 -12.94 1.31
CA ILE A 154 16.77 -12.27 2.55
C ILE A 154 17.67 -11.06 2.83
N ASP A 155 18.99 -11.23 2.86
CA ASP A 155 19.94 -10.13 3.12
C ASP A 155 19.78 -8.99 2.10
N LYS A 156 19.59 -9.35 0.81
CA LYS A 156 19.33 -8.38 -0.26
C LYS A 156 18.01 -7.64 -0.04
N ALA A 157 16.98 -8.37 0.41
CA ALA A 157 15.66 -7.84 0.65
C ALA A 157 15.67 -6.82 1.79
N GLU A 158 16.33 -7.17 2.90
CA GLU A 158 16.53 -6.30 4.07
C GLU A 158 17.28 -5.03 3.69
N PHE A 159 18.39 -5.15 2.95
CA PHE A 159 19.14 -3.98 2.47
C PHE A 159 18.28 -3.05 1.62
N GLY A 160 17.56 -3.58 0.62
CA GLY A 160 16.70 -2.75 -0.22
C GLY A 160 15.49 -2.18 0.53
N LEU A 161 14.97 -2.89 1.54
CA LEU A 161 13.89 -2.40 2.40
C LEU A 161 14.35 -1.21 3.23
N GLN A 162 15.57 -1.27 3.78
CA GLN A 162 16.18 -0.15 4.51
C GLN A 162 16.30 1.09 3.62
N GLN A 163 16.85 0.94 2.40
CA GLN A 163 16.95 2.05 1.46
C GLN A 163 15.58 2.63 1.08
N LEU A 164 14.56 1.79 0.92
CA LEU A 164 13.21 2.25 0.59
C LEU A 164 12.60 3.05 1.75
N ARG A 165 12.86 2.66 3.00
CA ARG A 165 12.39 3.38 4.20
C ARG A 165 13.01 4.75 4.39
N GLU A 166 14.26 4.93 3.99
CA GLU A 166 14.93 6.23 4.06
C GLU A 166 14.25 7.26 3.15
N VAL A 167 13.57 6.79 2.12
CA VAL A 167 13.04 7.62 1.03
C VAL A 167 11.52 7.75 1.05
N CYS A 168 10.80 6.65 1.31
CA CYS A 168 9.33 6.65 1.34
C CYS A 168 8.78 7.34 2.59
N ASP A 169 7.55 7.85 2.49
CA ASP A 169 6.81 8.38 3.62
C ASP A 169 6.27 7.26 4.51
N THR A 170 5.74 6.22 3.86
CA THR A 170 5.24 5.00 4.51
C THR A 170 5.71 3.79 3.71
N VAL A 171 6.10 2.71 4.38
CA VAL A 171 6.41 1.44 3.73
C VAL A 171 5.55 0.32 4.31
N ILE A 172 4.70 -0.23 3.47
CA ILE A 172 3.87 -1.40 3.74
C ILE A 172 4.68 -2.64 3.36
N VAL A 173 4.95 -3.50 4.35
CA VAL A 173 5.75 -4.71 4.17
C VAL A 173 4.86 -5.93 4.28
N ILE A 174 4.96 -6.83 3.32
CA ILE A 174 4.20 -8.07 3.26
C ILE A 174 5.15 -9.24 3.32
N ASP A 175 5.01 -10.07 4.35
CA ASP A 175 5.85 -11.24 4.54
C ASP A 175 5.27 -12.46 3.79
N ASN A 176 6.00 -12.94 2.78
CA ASN A 176 5.58 -14.13 2.03
C ASN A 176 5.51 -15.38 2.91
N ASN A 177 6.24 -15.46 4.02
CA ASN A 177 6.13 -16.60 4.93
C ASN A 177 4.72 -16.69 5.56
N ARG A 178 4.02 -15.57 5.74
CA ARG A 178 2.64 -15.54 6.24
C ARG A 178 1.63 -16.05 5.19
N LEU A 179 1.94 -15.93 3.90
CA LEU A 179 1.12 -16.55 2.85
C LEU A 179 1.05 -18.07 3.02
N VAL A 180 2.11 -18.71 3.54
CA VAL A 180 2.10 -20.15 3.82
C VAL A 180 1.05 -20.50 4.87
N CYS A 181 0.87 -19.66 5.89
CA CYS A 181 -0.14 -19.88 6.92
C CYS A 181 -1.58 -19.76 6.38
N ILE A 182 -1.81 -18.88 5.41
CA ILE A 182 -3.13 -18.58 4.86
C ILE A 182 -3.49 -19.54 3.71
N ALA A 183 -2.52 -19.88 2.86
CA ALA A 183 -2.71 -20.56 1.59
C ALA A 183 -1.99 -21.91 1.51
N GLY A 184 -1.51 -22.48 2.62
CA GLY A 184 -0.55 -23.59 2.65
C GLY A 184 -0.93 -24.86 1.88
N ASN A 185 -2.22 -25.09 1.62
CA ASN A 185 -2.68 -26.23 0.81
C ASN A 185 -3.01 -25.87 -0.65
N LEU A 186 -2.92 -24.60 -1.03
CA LEU A 186 -3.19 -24.14 -2.39
C LEU A 186 -1.98 -24.37 -3.29
N PRO A 187 -2.20 -24.65 -4.59
CA PRO A 187 -1.15 -24.58 -5.59
C PRO A 187 -0.44 -23.22 -5.55
N VAL A 188 0.87 -23.20 -5.79
CA VAL A 188 1.72 -22.00 -5.70
C VAL A 188 1.16 -20.82 -6.50
N GLN A 189 0.63 -21.06 -7.71
CA GLN A 189 -0.01 -20.02 -8.53
C GLN A 189 -1.22 -19.39 -7.83
N GLN A 190 -2.04 -20.19 -7.17
CA GLN A 190 -3.20 -19.72 -6.42
C GLN A 190 -2.77 -19.00 -5.14
N ALA A 191 -1.74 -19.49 -4.44
CA ALA A 191 -1.20 -18.81 -3.25
C ALA A 191 -0.68 -17.40 -3.58
N PHE A 192 0.07 -17.23 -4.68
CA PHE A 192 0.49 -15.90 -5.13
C PHE A 192 -0.67 -15.04 -5.64
N ALA A 193 -1.71 -15.65 -6.21
CA ALA A 193 -2.93 -14.93 -6.57
C ALA A 193 -3.60 -14.32 -5.33
N VAL A 194 -3.66 -15.05 -4.20
CA VAL A 194 -4.17 -14.53 -2.92
C VAL A 194 -3.34 -13.34 -2.44
N ALA A 195 -2.01 -13.41 -2.54
CA ALA A 195 -1.14 -12.29 -2.16
C ALA A 195 -1.41 -11.04 -3.01
N ASN A 196 -1.44 -11.21 -4.34
CA ASN A 196 -1.71 -10.13 -5.28
C ASN A 196 -3.11 -9.57 -5.10
N GLU A 197 -4.08 -10.42 -4.76
CA GLU A 197 -5.46 -10.03 -4.48
C GLU A 197 -5.54 -9.09 -3.29
N LEU A 198 -4.88 -9.44 -2.18
CA LEU A 198 -4.83 -8.64 -0.96
C LEU A 198 -4.13 -7.29 -1.21
N ILE A 199 -2.97 -7.30 -1.88
CA ILE A 199 -2.23 -6.09 -2.25
C ILE A 199 -3.08 -5.19 -3.13
N SER A 200 -3.73 -5.76 -4.14
CA SER A 200 -4.52 -4.99 -5.09
C SER A 200 -5.75 -4.40 -4.44
N THR A 201 -6.43 -5.14 -3.56
CA THR A 201 -7.58 -4.64 -2.80
C THR A 201 -7.17 -3.49 -1.87
N MET A 202 -6.01 -3.62 -1.22
CA MET A 202 -5.44 -2.57 -0.40
C MET A 202 -5.15 -1.29 -1.20
N ILE A 203 -4.35 -1.39 -2.27
CA ILE A 203 -4.00 -0.21 -3.10
C ILE A 203 -5.26 0.40 -3.71
N LYS A 204 -6.14 -0.44 -4.27
CA LYS A 204 -7.43 0.01 -4.83
C LYS A 204 -8.27 0.74 -3.78
N GLY A 205 -8.32 0.23 -2.55
CA GLY A 205 -9.06 0.86 -1.46
C GLY A 205 -8.55 2.27 -1.16
N ILE A 206 -7.24 2.45 -0.98
CA ILE A 206 -6.65 3.77 -0.70
C ILE A 206 -6.88 4.74 -1.86
N VAL A 207 -6.56 4.30 -3.08
CA VAL A 207 -6.69 5.12 -4.28
C VAL A 207 -8.14 5.54 -4.50
N GLU A 208 -9.07 4.58 -4.45
CA GLU A 208 -10.48 4.89 -4.70
C GLU A 208 -11.09 5.69 -3.55
N THR A 209 -10.62 5.56 -2.31
CA THR A 209 -11.06 6.42 -1.20
C THR A 209 -10.81 7.90 -1.51
N ILE A 210 -9.68 8.23 -2.15
CA ILE A 210 -9.32 9.60 -2.52
C ILE A 210 -10.01 10.01 -3.83
N ALA A 211 -9.99 9.12 -4.83
CA ALA A 211 -10.35 9.48 -6.19
C ALA A 211 -11.84 9.33 -6.51
N VAL A 212 -12.59 8.50 -5.76
CA VAL A 212 -14.00 8.22 -6.04
C VAL A 212 -14.89 8.90 -4.99
N PRO A 213 -15.86 9.73 -5.43
CA PRO A 213 -16.81 10.37 -4.53
C PRO A 213 -17.53 9.38 -3.62
N SER A 214 -17.69 9.78 -2.36
CA SER A 214 -18.25 9.01 -1.26
C SER A 214 -19.27 9.89 -0.51
N LEU A 215 -20.15 9.28 0.30
CA LEU A 215 -21.15 10.00 1.08
C LEU A 215 -20.48 10.95 2.08
N VAL A 216 -19.40 10.47 2.69
CA VAL A 216 -18.45 11.28 3.46
C VAL A 216 -17.11 11.12 2.75
N ASN A 217 -16.72 12.18 2.04
CA ASN A 217 -15.47 12.21 1.29
C ASN A 217 -14.28 12.34 2.25
N LEU A 218 -13.23 11.58 1.94
CA LEU A 218 -11.90 11.79 2.50
C LEU A 218 -11.12 12.60 1.48
N ASP A 219 -10.58 13.74 1.90
CA ASP A 219 -9.78 14.55 1.00
C ASP A 219 -8.32 14.07 0.95
N TYR A 220 -7.57 14.51 -0.05
CA TYR A 220 -6.17 14.14 -0.19
C TYR A 220 -5.30 14.69 0.96
N ALA A 221 -5.67 15.81 1.57
CA ALA A 221 -4.90 16.43 2.64
C ALA A 221 -4.98 15.60 3.93
N ASP A 222 -6.15 15.03 4.22
CA ASP A 222 -6.41 14.10 5.31
C ASP A 222 -5.57 12.83 5.16
N VAL A 223 -5.62 12.20 3.99
CA VAL A 223 -4.80 11.00 3.72
C VAL A 223 -3.31 11.35 3.80
N LYS A 224 -2.91 12.51 3.25
CA LYS A 224 -1.54 13.01 3.33
C LYS A 224 -1.06 13.19 4.76
N ALA A 225 -1.89 13.75 5.64
CA ALA A 225 -1.54 14.00 7.03
C ALA A 225 -1.25 12.69 7.76
N ILE A 226 -2.09 11.66 7.57
CA ILE A 226 -1.91 10.33 8.18
C ILE A 226 -0.68 9.62 7.60
N MET A 227 -0.49 9.65 6.27
CA MET A 227 0.55 8.84 5.62
C MET A 227 1.95 9.49 5.61
N THR A 228 2.07 10.81 5.81
CA THR A 228 3.37 11.49 5.85
C THR A 228 4.10 11.27 7.18
N ASN A 229 3.35 11.24 8.29
CA ASN A 229 3.89 11.12 9.65
C ASN A 229 3.65 9.74 10.27
N GLY A 230 3.08 8.82 9.50
CA GLY A 230 2.56 7.57 10.03
C GLY A 230 3.61 6.52 10.39
N GLY A 231 4.85 6.69 9.92
CA GLY A 231 5.93 5.73 10.15
C GLY A 231 5.54 4.31 9.71
N VAL A 232 5.31 3.46 10.70
CA VAL A 232 4.83 2.10 10.52
C VAL A 232 3.32 2.12 10.28
N ALA A 233 2.84 1.61 9.13
CA ALA A 233 1.42 1.51 8.83
C ALA A 233 0.95 0.06 8.68
N ALA A 234 -0.16 -0.27 9.35
CA ALA A 234 -0.96 -1.46 9.16
C ALA A 234 -2.10 -1.16 8.19
N ILE A 235 -2.44 -2.11 7.31
CA ILE A 235 -3.67 -2.00 6.53
C ILE A 235 -4.51 -3.25 6.71
N GLY A 236 -5.78 -3.03 7.00
CA GLY A 236 -6.80 -4.03 7.21
C GLY A 236 -7.91 -3.90 6.20
N VAL A 237 -8.39 -5.03 5.67
CA VAL A 237 -9.64 -5.06 4.91
C VAL A 237 -10.46 -6.25 5.40
N GLY A 238 -11.69 -5.98 5.81
CA GLY A 238 -12.66 -6.99 6.18
C GLY A 238 -14.00 -6.72 5.54
N SER A 239 -14.76 -7.79 5.30
CA SER A 239 -16.09 -7.70 4.72
C SER A 239 -17.01 -8.74 5.32
N SER A 240 -18.28 -8.42 5.46
CA SER A 240 -19.31 -9.37 5.86
C SER A 240 -20.66 -9.00 5.27
N ASP A 241 -21.50 -10.01 5.07
CA ASP A 241 -22.88 -9.93 4.58
C ASP A 241 -23.87 -10.60 5.55
N THR A 242 -23.46 -10.79 6.80
CA THR A 242 -24.28 -11.41 7.85
C THR A 242 -25.03 -10.37 8.70
N ASN A 243 -25.82 -10.84 9.67
CA ASN A 243 -26.48 -9.96 10.63
C ASN A 243 -25.51 -9.24 11.58
N ASN A 244 -24.29 -9.78 11.76
CA ASN A 244 -23.22 -9.19 12.57
C ASN A 244 -22.14 -8.58 11.67
N ARG A 245 -22.56 -8.01 10.52
CA ARG A 245 -21.63 -7.56 9.48
C ARG A 245 -20.63 -6.51 9.96
N VAL A 246 -21.00 -5.69 10.94
CA VAL A 246 -20.10 -4.67 11.51
C VAL A 246 -18.96 -5.35 12.25
N GLU A 247 -19.27 -6.20 13.22
CA GLU A 247 -18.29 -6.85 14.07
C GLU A 247 -17.38 -7.77 13.28
N GLU A 248 -17.95 -8.51 12.32
CA GLU A 248 -17.19 -9.43 11.46
C GLU A 248 -16.29 -8.66 10.49
N ALA A 249 -16.77 -7.58 9.86
CA ALA A 249 -15.95 -6.79 8.95
C ALA A 249 -14.83 -6.05 9.68
N VAL A 250 -15.11 -5.43 10.83
CA VAL A 250 -14.08 -4.75 11.63
C VAL A 250 -13.06 -5.75 12.16
N LYS A 251 -13.52 -6.89 12.70
CA LYS A 251 -12.61 -7.95 13.14
C LYS A 251 -11.75 -8.43 12.00
N GLY A 252 -12.33 -8.67 10.82
CA GLY A 252 -11.58 -9.05 9.62
C GLY A 252 -10.55 -8.00 9.18
N ALA A 253 -10.88 -6.71 9.29
CA ALA A 253 -9.96 -5.62 8.99
C ALA A 253 -8.79 -5.57 10.00
N LEU A 254 -9.08 -5.64 11.30
CA LEU A 254 -8.03 -5.60 12.33
C LEU A 254 -7.21 -6.89 12.39
N SER A 255 -7.82 -8.04 12.10
CA SER A 255 -7.14 -9.32 12.00
C SER A 255 -6.58 -9.52 10.59
N ASN A 256 -5.53 -8.79 10.22
CA ASN A 256 -4.83 -9.08 8.96
C ASN A 256 -3.84 -10.24 9.18
N PRO A 257 -4.07 -11.45 8.65
CA PRO A 257 -3.19 -12.59 8.89
C PRO A 257 -1.81 -12.47 8.21
N LEU A 258 -1.64 -11.49 7.31
CA LEU A 258 -0.35 -11.16 6.71
C LEU A 258 0.49 -10.21 7.56
N LEU A 259 -0.08 -9.59 8.59
CA LEU A 259 0.55 -8.54 9.37
C LEU A 259 0.50 -8.88 10.87
N ASP A 260 1.68 -9.08 11.46
CA ASP A 260 1.82 -9.30 12.91
C ASP A 260 2.05 -7.94 13.58
N ILE A 261 0.95 -7.30 14.00
CA ILE A 261 0.92 -5.90 14.42
C ILE A 261 0.17 -5.75 15.73
N SER A 262 0.75 -4.98 16.64
CA SER A 262 0.02 -4.39 17.76
C SER A 262 -0.45 -2.99 17.39
N TYR A 263 -1.77 -2.77 17.45
CA TYR A 263 -2.39 -1.45 17.25
C TYR A 263 -2.33 -0.57 18.51
N LYS A 264 -1.86 -1.11 19.63
CA LYS A 264 -1.68 -0.35 20.88
C LYS A 264 -0.69 0.79 20.69
N GLY A 265 -1.13 2.00 21.06
CA GLY A 265 -0.33 3.23 20.92
C GLY A 265 -0.23 3.75 19.49
N ALA A 266 -1.09 3.27 18.58
CA ALA A 266 -1.19 3.83 17.24
C ALA A 266 -1.65 5.29 17.31
N THR A 267 -0.97 6.15 16.55
CA THR A 267 -1.13 7.62 16.60
C THR A 267 -2.07 8.16 15.53
N GLY A 268 -2.50 7.32 14.58
CA GLY A 268 -3.46 7.73 13.57
C GLY A 268 -4.17 6.57 12.89
N ALA A 269 -5.37 6.83 12.38
CA ALA A 269 -6.13 5.88 11.59
C ALA A 269 -6.91 6.56 10.47
N LEU A 270 -7.03 5.86 9.35
CA LEU A 270 -7.98 6.13 8.29
C LEU A 270 -8.95 4.95 8.21
N ILE A 271 -10.24 5.22 8.36
CA ILE A 271 -11.30 4.22 8.35
C ILE A 271 -12.22 4.50 7.19
N GLN A 272 -12.27 3.61 6.19
CA GLN A 272 -13.24 3.70 5.11
C GLN A 272 -14.28 2.60 5.28
N ILE A 273 -15.54 3.02 5.33
CA ILE A 273 -16.68 2.11 5.43
C ILE A 273 -17.44 2.16 4.11
N CYS A 274 -17.68 0.99 3.52
CA CYS A 274 -18.41 0.84 2.27
C CYS A 274 -19.60 -0.09 2.50
N GLY A 275 -20.81 0.37 2.21
CA GLY A 275 -22.03 -0.40 2.39
C GLY A 275 -23.09 -0.11 1.33
N GLY A 276 -24.20 -0.83 1.42
CA GLY A 276 -25.36 -0.62 0.56
C GLY A 276 -26.20 0.60 0.97
N PRO A 277 -27.31 0.88 0.26
CA PRO A 277 -28.29 1.89 0.64
C PRO A 277 -28.93 1.65 2.02
N ASP A 278 -28.75 0.45 2.57
CA ASP A 278 -29.14 0.01 3.90
C ASP A 278 -28.06 0.26 4.98
N LEU A 279 -26.95 0.92 4.65
CA LEU A 279 -25.93 1.33 5.61
C LEU A 279 -26.47 2.40 6.56
N THR A 280 -26.34 2.16 7.86
CA THR A 280 -26.84 3.08 8.90
C THR A 280 -25.72 3.83 9.60
N LEU A 281 -26.06 4.97 10.21
CA LEU A 281 -25.11 5.76 11.01
C LEU A 281 -24.65 5.02 12.27
N ASP A 282 -25.52 4.18 12.85
CA ASP A 282 -25.19 3.34 14.02
C ASP A 282 -24.06 2.36 13.68
N GLU A 283 -24.16 1.70 12.52
CA GLU A 283 -23.12 0.79 12.03
C GLU A 283 -21.79 1.51 11.77
N ILE A 284 -21.83 2.74 11.26
CA ILE A 284 -20.64 3.58 11.05
C ILE A 284 -20.00 3.92 12.40
N ASN A 285 -20.78 4.41 13.37
CA ASN A 285 -20.26 4.79 14.68
C ASN A 285 -19.64 3.59 15.40
N ARG A 286 -20.35 2.45 15.39
CA ARG A 286 -19.90 1.22 16.03
C ARG A 286 -18.63 0.66 15.37
N ALA A 287 -18.51 0.74 14.05
CA ALA A 287 -17.29 0.36 13.36
C ALA A 287 -16.10 1.26 13.74
N GLY A 288 -16.33 2.58 13.84
CA GLY A 288 -15.34 3.55 14.29
C GLY A 288 -14.84 3.22 15.70
N GLU A 289 -15.75 3.11 16.66
CA GLU A 289 -15.44 2.79 18.07
C GLU A 289 -14.61 1.51 18.20
N MET A 290 -14.99 0.45 17.49
CA MET A 290 -14.27 -0.83 17.54
C MET A 290 -12.85 -0.75 16.96
N VAL A 291 -12.62 0.07 15.94
CA VAL A 291 -11.27 0.27 15.38
C VAL A 291 -10.39 1.08 16.32
N THR A 292 -10.96 2.12 16.93
CA THR A 292 -10.22 3.05 17.78
C THR A 292 -10.03 2.56 19.22
N GLU A 293 -10.75 1.53 19.66
CA GLU A 293 -10.73 1.01 21.04
C GLU A 293 -9.33 0.69 21.57
N SER A 294 -8.42 0.24 20.69
CA SER A 294 -7.06 -0.15 21.07
C SER A 294 -5.99 0.90 20.75
N MET A 295 -6.39 2.05 20.21
CA MET A 295 -5.50 3.14 19.80
C MET A 295 -5.22 4.10 20.96
N ASP A 296 -4.32 5.07 20.74
CA ASP A 296 -4.13 6.17 21.68
C ASP A 296 -5.37 7.08 21.71
N ASP A 297 -5.73 7.62 22.88
CA ASP A 297 -6.89 8.51 23.04
C ASP A 297 -6.73 9.81 22.24
N ASP A 298 -5.48 10.26 22.02
CA ASP A 298 -5.14 11.44 21.22
C ASP A 298 -4.85 11.07 19.75
N ALA A 299 -5.15 9.84 19.31
CA ALA A 299 -4.90 9.42 17.94
C ALA A 299 -5.71 10.24 16.92
N ASN A 300 -5.06 10.63 15.83
CA ASN A 300 -5.73 11.33 14.74
C ASN A 300 -6.54 10.34 13.89
N VAL A 301 -7.87 10.33 14.05
CA VAL A 301 -8.76 9.40 13.36
C VAL A 301 -9.56 10.12 12.28
N ILE A 302 -9.41 9.66 11.05
CA ILE A 302 -10.12 10.16 9.88
C ILE A 302 -11.01 9.04 9.36
N TRP A 303 -12.27 9.35 9.04
CA TRP A 303 -13.22 8.34 8.57
C TRP A 303 -14.03 8.81 7.37
N GLY A 304 -14.31 7.85 6.48
CA GLY A 304 -15.08 8.05 5.26
C GLY A 304 -16.15 6.98 5.12
N ALA A 305 -17.22 7.30 4.41
CA ALA A 305 -18.33 6.39 4.19
C ALA A 305 -18.77 6.44 2.72
N ARG A 306 -18.91 5.27 2.09
CA ARG A 306 -19.40 5.12 0.72
C ARG A 306 -20.64 4.24 0.70
N VAL A 307 -21.65 4.71 -0.03
CA VAL A 307 -22.86 3.95 -0.32
C VAL A 307 -22.83 3.55 -1.79
N ALA A 308 -22.97 2.25 -2.06
CA ALA A 308 -23.00 1.69 -3.40
C ALA A 308 -24.11 0.64 -3.52
N ASP A 309 -24.91 0.68 -4.60
CA ASP A 309 -26.07 -0.19 -4.76
C ASP A 309 -25.69 -1.69 -4.79
N GLU A 310 -24.54 -2.01 -5.38
CA GLU A 310 -23.99 -3.37 -5.44
C GLU A 310 -23.58 -3.94 -4.07
N MET A 311 -23.49 -3.09 -3.05
CA MET A 311 -23.13 -3.47 -1.68
C MET A 311 -24.37 -3.69 -0.79
N LYS A 312 -25.58 -3.76 -1.36
CA LYS A 312 -26.81 -4.03 -0.59
C LYS A 312 -26.67 -5.28 0.29
N GLY A 313 -26.91 -5.11 1.60
CA GLY A 313 -26.77 -6.18 2.59
C GLY A 313 -25.32 -6.50 2.99
N LYS A 314 -24.33 -5.86 2.38
CA LYS A 314 -22.89 -6.09 2.62
C LYS A 314 -22.26 -4.88 3.27
N LEU A 315 -21.26 -5.14 4.10
CA LEU A 315 -20.38 -4.14 4.68
C LEU A 315 -18.93 -4.51 4.38
N LEU A 316 -18.15 -3.54 3.93
CA LEU A 316 -16.71 -3.63 3.80
C LEU A 316 -16.09 -2.50 4.63
N VAL A 317 -15.15 -2.86 5.50
CA VAL A 317 -14.37 -1.94 6.32
C VAL A 317 -12.92 -2.05 5.90
N MET A 318 -12.34 -0.93 5.53
CA MET A 318 -10.90 -0.79 5.32
C MET A 318 -10.33 0.12 6.40
N THR A 319 -9.24 -0.31 7.00
CA THR A 319 -8.51 0.48 8.01
C THR A 319 -7.07 0.65 7.57
N ILE A 320 -6.54 1.85 7.72
CA ILE A 320 -5.11 2.13 7.65
C ILE A 320 -4.75 2.68 9.01
N VAL A 321 -3.91 2.00 9.77
CA VAL A 321 -3.52 2.42 11.12
C VAL A 321 -2.04 2.72 11.11
N THR A 322 -1.66 3.92 11.53
CA THR A 322 -0.29 4.42 11.53
C THR A 322 0.25 4.56 12.95
N GLY A 323 1.58 4.54 13.11
CA GLY A 323 2.24 4.55 14.42
C GLY A 323 2.15 3.20 15.13
N VAL A 324 1.92 2.11 14.39
CA VAL A 324 1.80 0.77 14.97
C VAL A 324 3.17 0.18 15.30
N GLN A 325 3.21 -0.81 16.19
CA GLN A 325 4.45 -1.53 16.49
C GLN A 325 4.42 -2.90 15.81
N SER A 326 5.44 -3.20 15.01
CA SER A 326 5.61 -4.52 14.40
C SER A 326 7.10 -4.86 14.28
N PRO A 327 7.51 -6.13 14.52
CA PRO A 327 8.86 -6.59 14.22
C PRO A 327 9.22 -6.48 12.73
N TRP A 328 8.20 -6.42 11.85
CA TRP A 328 8.34 -6.51 10.40
C TRP A 328 8.01 -5.20 9.68
N ILE A 329 7.36 -4.27 10.36
CA ILE A 329 7.01 -2.94 9.83
C ILE A 329 7.78 -1.91 10.67
N LEU A 330 8.89 -1.49 10.06
CA LEU A 330 9.83 -0.43 10.42
C LEU A 330 9.38 0.97 9.99
N GLY A 331 9.33 1.98 10.86
CA GLY A 331 9.09 3.37 10.45
C GLY A 331 10.34 4.00 9.82
N LYS A 332 10.31 5.31 9.58
CA LYS A 332 11.55 6.08 9.32
C LYS A 332 12.50 5.86 10.49
N THR A 333 13.77 5.60 10.18
CA THR A 333 14.82 5.36 11.16
C THR A 333 14.96 6.58 12.06
N ASP A 334 14.51 6.46 13.32
CA ASP A 334 14.81 7.45 14.34
C ASP A 334 16.23 7.13 14.85
N PRO A 335 17.24 8.02 14.71
CA PRO A 335 18.63 7.72 15.09
C PRO A 335 18.81 7.44 16.60
N THR A 336 17.76 7.62 17.40
CA THR A 336 17.71 7.39 18.84
C THR A 336 17.17 6.02 19.24
N GLN A 337 16.59 5.25 18.31
CA GLN A 337 16.04 3.92 18.62
C GLN A 337 16.94 2.81 18.10
N SER A 338 17.62 2.13 19.03
CA SER A 338 18.36 0.90 18.77
C SER A 338 17.42 -0.17 18.20
N SER A 339 17.85 -0.80 17.11
CA SER A 339 17.07 -1.83 16.41
C SER A 339 16.70 -2.99 17.34
N PRO A 340 15.54 -3.65 17.16
CA PRO A 340 15.16 -4.82 17.94
C PRO A 340 16.20 -5.95 17.85
N GLN A 341 16.86 -6.08 16.70
CA GLN A 341 17.98 -7.01 16.51
C GLN A 341 19.19 -6.67 17.39
N ALA A 342 19.52 -5.39 17.59
CA ALA A 342 20.62 -4.99 18.49
C ALA A 342 20.30 -5.28 19.96
N LYS A 343 19.04 -5.12 20.38
CA LYS A 343 18.61 -5.48 21.75
C LYS A 343 18.65 -6.98 21.99
N HIS A 344 18.15 -7.77 21.04
CA HIS A 344 18.13 -9.23 21.16
C HIS A 344 19.54 -9.84 21.15
N PHE A 345 20.48 -9.24 20.39
CA PHE A 345 21.88 -9.64 20.36
C PHE A 345 22.64 -9.26 21.65
N ASN A 346 22.34 -8.11 22.24
CA ASN A 346 22.94 -7.68 23.52
C ASN A 346 22.43 -8.50 24.71
N GLU A 347 21.15 -8.91 24.70
CA GLU A 347 20.58 -9.80 25.72
C GLU A 347 21.14 -11.23 25.64
N GLU A 348 21.37 -11.78 24.44
CA GLU A 348 22.03 -13.09 24.29
C GLU A 348 23.50 -13.08 24.67
N LEU A 349 24.20 -11.96 24.49
CA LEU A 349 25.63 -11.82 24.81
C LEU A 349 25.90 -11.30 26.23
N GLY A 350 24.87 -10.97 27.00
CA GLY A 350 25.01 -10.48 28.38
C GLY A 350 25.80 -9.17 28.50
N ILE A 351 25.75 -8.31 27.49
CA ILE A 351 26.45 -7.02 27.51
C ILE A 351 25.48 -5.95 27.99
N GLU A 352 25.66 -5.47 29.22
CA GLU A 352 24.98 -4.28 29.72
C GLU A 352 25.48 -3.05 28.98
N THR A 353 24.62 -2.40 28.19
CA THR A 353 24.88 -1.05 27.68
C THR A 353 24.76 -0.04 28.81
N LEU A 354 25.86 0.65 29.12
CA LEU A 354 25.92 1.83 30.00
C LEU A 354 25.17 3.04 29.42
#